data_AF-A0A672FPI2-F1
#
_entry.id   AF-A0A672FPI2-F1
#
_cell.length_a   1.000
_cell.length_b   1.000
_cell.length_c   1.000
_cell.angle_alpha   90.00
_cell.angle_beta   90.00
_cell.angle_gamma   90.00
#
_symmetry.space_group_name_H-M   'P 1'
#
loop_
_entity.id
_entity.type
_entity.pdbx_description
1 polymer ?
#
loop_
_entity_poly.entity_id
_entity_poly.type
_entity_poly.pdbx_seq_one_letter_code
_entity_poly.pdbx_strand_id
1 'polypeptide(L)'
;MSKSQTSINIKRKERHLCVCVCVFETFLRPGFVPGLAAPKIPDGEKVDFDDIHRKRMEKDLNELQTLIEAHFDKRKKEEEELLSLTDRIEKRRSERSEQMKIRAERERERQNKLAEEKARKEEEEAKKKADEDARKKMILSNLSFTGYKQPQNGTKKQTEREKKKKILSDRRKELDIDNLREDKLREKAKELWEWMRQLEAEKFELQYKYTKQKYEVTVLRNRVSDHQKVSKGGRRKRGLRK
;
A
#
# COMPACT_ATOMS: atom_id res chain seq x y z
N MET A 1 24.81 32.70 -12.74
CA MET A 1 25.75 31.69 -13.30
C MET A 1 24.96 30.44 -13.68
N SER A 2 25.40 29.76 -14.76
CA SER A 2 24.99 28.41 -15.22
C SER A 2 23.69 28.16 -16.01
N LYS A 3 23.29 29.07 -16.93
CA LYS A 3 22.29 28.74 -17.99
C LYS A 3 22.77 29.01 -19.41
N SER A 4 24.06 28.84 -19.70
CA SER A 4 24.65 29.19 -20.99
C SER A 4 25.70 28.20 -21.52
N GLN A 5 25.60 26.92 -21.14
CA GLN A 5 26.45 25.85 -21.70
C GLN A 5 25.68 24.75 -22.46
N THR A 6 24.35 24.77 -22.44
CA THR A 6 23.54 23.77 -23.16
C THR A 6 23.24 24.17 -24.62
N SER A 7 23.61 25.38 -25.05
CA SER A 7 23.23 25.92 -26.37
C SER A 7 24.37 25.97 -27.39
N ILE A 8 25.56 25.48 -27.05
CA ILE A 8 26.71 25.40 -27.99
C ILE A 8 26.89 23.98 -28.58
N ASN A 9 26.27 22.96 -28.01
CA ASN A 9 26.38 21.57 -28.50
C ASN A 9 25.23 21.10 -29.39
N ILE A 10 24.36 22.00 -29.86
CA ILE A 10 23.28 21.67 -30.80
C ILE A 10 23.63 22.06 -32.26
N LYS A 11 24.63 22.92 -32.48
CA LYS A 11 25.07 23.35 -33.85
C LYS A 11 26.39 22.74 -34.33
N ARG A 12 26.86 21.64 -33.72
CA ARG A 12 28.04 20.89 -34.18
C ARG A 12 27.75 19.43 -34.54
N LYS A 13 26.47 19.05 -34.63
CA LYS A 13 26.04 17.72 -35.06
C LYS A 13 25.19 17.74 -36.34
N GLU A 14 25.26 18.82 -37.10
CA GLU A 14 24.64 18.99 -38.43
C GLU A 14 25.63 18.87 -39.60
N ARG A 15 26.90 18.47 -39.35
CA ARG A 15 27.87 18.19 -40.44
C ARG A 15 28.45 16.77 -40.45
N HIS A 16 27.87 15.84 -39.70
CA HIS A 16 28.38 14.46 -39.68
C HIS A 16 27.34 13.36 -39.90
N LEU A 17 26.10 13.72 -40.22
CA LEU A 17 25.08 12.76 -40.67
C LEU A 17 24.40 13.26 -41.95
N CYS A 18 25.22 13.56 -42.96
CA CYS A 18 24.80 13.63 -44.37
C CYS A 18 25.27 12.39 -45.14
N VAL A 19 25.68 11.32 -44.44
CA VAL A 19 26.13 10.07 -45.06
C VAL A 19 25.64 8.90 -44.22
N CYS A 20 24.37 8.49 -44.36
CA CYS A 20 24.03 7.12 -43.97
C CYS A 20 22.67 6.55 -44.43
N VAL A 21 21.75 7.31 -45.02
CA VAL A 21 20.49 6.68 -45.47
C VAL A 21 20.04 7.25 -46.80
N CYS A 22 20.57 6.67 -47.87
CA CYS A 22 19.88 6.49 -49.15
C CYS A 22 20.56 5.30 -49.86
N VAL A 23 19.89 4.14 -49.82
CA VAL A 23 19.83 3.18 -50.93
C VAL A 23 21.21 2.64 -51.38
N PHE A 24 21.86 1.74 -50.66
CA PHE A 24 21.60 0.29 -50.63
C PHE A 24 20.66 -0.26 -51.73
N GLU A 25 20.94 0.07 -52.98
CA GLU A 25 20.54 -0.78 -54.10
C GLU A 25 21.54 -0.63 -55.24
N THR A 26 21.88 -1.77 -55.83
CA THR A 26 22.63 -1.97 -57.08
C THR A 26 24.16 -2.02 -57.03
N PHE A 27 24.66 -3.14 -57.55
CA PHE A 27 26.00 -3.39 -58.09
C PHE A 27 27.16 -3.61 -57.09
N LEU A 28 27.08 -4.73 -56.35
CA LEU A 28 28.27 -5.54 -56.13
C LEU A 28 28.77 -6.02 -57.50
N ARG A 29 29.86 -5.43 -57.98
CA ARG A 29 30.76 -6.02 -58.97
C ARG A 29 31.25 -7.39 -58.45
N PRO A 30 31.05 -8.49 -59.16
CA PRO A 30 31.87 -9.67 -58.99
C PRO A 30 33.23 -9.41 -59.64
N GLY A 31 34.31 -9.72 -58.92
CA GLY A 31 35.66 -9.71 -59.46
C GLY A 31 35.79 -10.62 -60.68
N PHE A 32 36.58 -10.15 -61.64
CA PHE A 32 37.06 -10.91 -62.79
C PHE A 32 37.84 -12.14 -62.30
N VAL A 33 37.26 -13.33 -62.47
CA VAL A 33 37.98 -14.62 -62.35
C VAL A 33 38.66 -14.94 -63.68
N PRO A 34 39.96 -15.30 -63.71
CA PRO A 34 40.65 -15.64 -64.95
C PRO A 34 40.14 -16.97 -65.51
N GLY A 35 40.11 -17.09 -66.83
CA GLY A 35 39.57 -18.24 -67.56
C GLY A 35 40.09 -19.59 -67.07
N LEU A 36 39.16 -20.38 -66.52
CA LEU A 36 39.28 -21.83 -66.42
C LEU A 36 38.61 -22.43 -67.65
N ALA A 37 39.39 -23.17 -68.42
CA ALA A 37 38.98 -23.84 -69.64
C ALA A 37 37.72 -24.70 -69.43
N ALA A 38 36.85 -24.75 -70.45
CA ALA A 38 35.66 -25.58 -70.47
C ALA A 38 36.02 -27.04 -70.12
N PRO A 39 35.37 -27.64 -69.10
CA PRO A 39 35.58 -29.05 -68.78
C PRO A 39 35.24 -29.90 -70.01
N LYS A 40 36.22 -30.68 -70.48
CA LYS A 40 35.99 -31.71 -71.49
C LYS A 40 34.95 -32.69 -70.94
N ILE A 41 33.82 -32.77 -71.64
CA ILE A 41 32.79 -33.80 -71.42
C ILE A 41 33.42 -35.13 -71.87
N PRO A 42 33.65 -36.11 -70.98
CA PRO A 42 33.99 -37.46 -71.41
C PRO A 42 32.73 -38.16 -71.93
N ASP A 43 32.93 -38.88 -73.03
CA ASP A 43 31.92 -39.64 -73.76
C ASP A 43 31.10 -40.59 -72.88
N GLY A 44 29.77 -40.46 -73.00
CA GLY A 44 28.86 -41.59 -73.12
C GLY A 44 28.95 -42.70 -72.07
N GLU A 45 28.78 -42.39 -70.79
CA GLU A 45 28.35 -43.39 -69.82
C GLU A 45 26.81 -43.44 -69.80
N LYS A 46 26.26 -44.63 -70.05
CA LYS A 46 24.82 -44.90 -70.08
C LYS A 46 24.17 -44.31 -68.83
N VAL A 47 23.33 -43.30 -69.02
CA VAL A 47 22.63 -42.62 -67.94
C VAL A 47 21.57 -43.58 -67.39
N ASP A 48 21.85 -44.22 -66.26
CA ASP A 48 20.89 -45.08 -65.56
C ASP A 48 19.79 -44.21 -64.93
N PHE A 49 18.57 -44.29 -65.49
CA PHE A 49 17.42 -43.53 -64.99
C PHE A 49 17.04 -43.90 -63.54
N ASP A 50 17.31 -45.14 -63.12
CA ASP A 50 17.14 -45.58 -61.73
C ASP A 50 18.16 -44.92 -60.79
N ASP A 51 19.37 -44.64 -61.27
CA ASP A 51 20.41 -43.94 -60.49
C ASP A 51 20.06 -42.46 -60.30
N ILE A 52 19.49 -41.82 -61.33
CA ILE A 52 18.93 -40.47 -61.21
C ILE A 52 17.80 -40.43 -60.19
N HIS A 53 16.91 -41.43 -60.20
CA HIS A 53 15.78 -41.46 -59.28
C HIS A 53 16.24 -41.67 -57.82
N ARG A 54 17.20 -42.58 -57.58
CA ARG A 54 17.82 -42.76 -56.26
C ARG A 54 18.53 -41.49 -55.77
N LYS A 55 19.34 -40.85 -56.63
CA LYS A 55 20.04 -39.60 -56.29
C LYS A 55 19.08 -38.46 -55.98
N ARG A 56 17.92 -38.40 -56.66
CA ARG A 56 16.87 -37.44 -56.33
C ARG A 56 16.28 -37.72 -54.95
N MET A 57 15.88 -38.96 -54.66
CA MET A 57 15.34 -39.34 -53.36
C MET A 57 16.34 -39.09 -52.21
N GLU A 58 17.60 -39.42 -52.41
CA GLU A 58 18.66 -39.20 -51.42
C GLU A 58 18.94 -37.71 -51.20
N LYS A 59 18.91 -36.89 -52.26
CA LYS A 59 18.99 -35.43 -52.14
C LYS A 59 17.81 -34.87 -51.36
N ASP A 60 16.59 -35.28 -51.69
CA ASP A 60 15.38 -34.77 -51.05
C ASP A 60 15.34 -35.16 -49.55
N LEU A 61 15.80 -36.37 -49.19
CA LEU A 61 15.94 -36.80 -47.80
C LEU A 61 17.01 -36.01 -47.04
N ASN A 62 18.18 -35.77 -47.66
CA ASN A 62 19.24 -34.97 -47.06
C ASN A 62 18.84 -33.50 -46.89
N GLU A 63 18.13 -32.93 -47.86
CA GLU A 63 17.60 -31.56 -47.82
C GLU A 63 16.52 -31.44 -46.72
N LEU A 64 15.62 -32.42 -46.61
CA LEU A 64 14.63 -32.47 -45.55
C LEU A 64 15.28 -32.56 -44.17
N GLN A 65 16.30 -33.42 -44.00
CA GLN A 65 17.02 -33.56 -42.74
C GLN A 65 17.76 -32.26 -42.37
N THR A 66 18.40 -31.61 -43.34
CA THR A 66 19.06 -30.31 -43.14
C THR A 66 18.06 -29.21 -42.75
N LEU A 67 16.88 -29.18 -43.37
CA LEU A 67 15.82 -28.22 -43.04
C LEU A 67 15.26 -28.44 -41.63
N ILE A 68 15.08 -29.70 -41.23
CA ILE A 68 14.65 -30.07 -39.88
C ILE A 68 15.68 -29.58 -38.85
N GLU A 69 16.95 -29.92 -39.02
CA GLU A 69 18.04 -29.51 -38.12
C GLU A 69 18.17 -27.98 -38.07
N ALA A 70 18.15 -27.30 -39.22
CA ALA A 70 18.21 -25.84 -39.28
C ALA A 70 17.02 -25.17 -38.57
N HIS A 71 15.82 -25.73 -38.65
CA HIS A 71 14.64 -25.20 -37.94
C HIS A 71 14.79 -25.34 -36.42
N PHE A 72 15.24 -26.51 -35.94
CA PHE A 72 15.46 -26.73 -34.50
C PHE A 72 16.58 -25.85 -33.96
N ASP A 73 17.71 -25.76 -34.66
CA ASP A 73 18.83 -24.92 -34.25
C ASP A 73 18.47 -23.45 -34.24
N LYS A 74 17.68 -22.99 -35.23
CA LYS A 74 17.21 -21.61 -35.26
C LYS A 74 16.29 -21.32 -34.07
N ARG A 75 15.30 -22.17 -33.81
CA ARG A 75 14.38 -22.00 -32.66
C ARG A 75 15.11 -22.06 -31.33
N LYS A 76 16.07 -22.98 -31.18
CA LYS A 76 16.88 -23.11 -29.96
C LYS A 76 17.72 -21.85 -29.71
N LYS A 77 18.39 -21.33 -30.74
CA LYS A 77 19.18 -20.08 -30.63
C LYS A 77 18.28 -18.89 -30.27
N GLU A 78 17.12 -18.77 -30.93
CA GLU A 78 16.14 -17.72 -30.63
C GLU A 78 15.63 -17.83 -29.18
N GLU A 79 15.36 -19.04 -28.68
CA GLU A 79 14.92 -19.26 -27.30
C GLU A 79 16.01 -18.93 -26.28
N GLU A 80 17.25 -19.34 -26.52
CA GLU A 80 18.40 -18.99 -25.66
C GLU A 80 18.62 -17.47 -25.61
N GLU A 81 18.50 -16.78 -26.74
CA GLU A 81 18.58 -15.32 -26.80
C GLU A 81 17.45 -14.64 -26.03
N LEU A 82 16.20 -15.11 -26.20
CA LEU A 82 15.04 -14.60 -25.48
C LEU A 82 15.13 -14.84 -23.98
N LEU A 83 15.58 -16.02 -23.55
CA LEU A 83 15.81 -16.34 -22.15
C LEU A 83 16.89 -15.42 -21.57
N SER A 84 18.04 -15.27 -22.23
CA SER A 84 19.12 -14.38 -21.77
C SER A 84 18.68 -12.92 -21.68
N LEU A 85 17.81 -12.46 -22.58
CA LEU A 85 17.24 -11.12 -22.54
C LEU A 85 16.26 -10.96 -21.37
N THR A 86 15.40 -11.96 -21.17
CA THR A 86 14.40 -11.98 -20.10
C THR A 86 15.09 -11.98 -18.73
N ASP A 87 16.09 -12.83 -18.52
CA ASP A 87 16.88 -12.89 -17.29
C ASP A 87 17.54 -11.54 -16.97
N ARG A 88 18.09 -10.86 -17.97
CA ARG A 88 18.68 -9.51 -17.78
C ARG A 88 17.64 -8.45 -17.47
N ILE A 89 16.42 -8.58 -17.97
CA ILE A 89 15.31 -7.66 -17.65
C ILE A 89 14.82 -7.94 -16.24
N GLU A 90 14.64 -9.21 -15.89
CA GLU A 90 14.20 -9.64 -14.57
C GLU A 90 15.20 -9.22 -13.50
N LYS A 91 16.50 -9.45 -13.72
CA LYS A 91 17.58 -8.97 -12.85
C LYS A 91 17.54 -7.44 -12.64
N ARG A 92 17.34 -6.66 -13.71
CA ARG A 92 17.19 -5.20 -13.59
C ARG A 92 15.89 -4.77 -12.89
N ARG A 93 14.84 -5.59 -12.91
CA ARG A 93 13.59 -5.35 -12.18
C ARG A 93 13.75 -5.69 -10.70
N SER A 94 14.38 -6.82 -10.37
CA SER A 94 14.66 -7.22 -8.99
C SER A 94 15.60 -6.22 -8.32
N GLU A 95 16.70 -5.82 -8.97
CA GLU A 95 17.62 -4.80 -8.45
C GLU A 95 16.92 -3.46 -8.15
N ARG A 96 16.02 -3.00 -9.03
CA ARG A 96 15.24 -1.78 -8.78
C ARG A 96 14.26 -1.95 -7.62
N SER A 97 13.59 -3.10 -7.54
CA SER A 97 12.68 -3.43 -6.45
C SER A 97 13.42 -3.46 -5.11
N GLU A 98 14.60 -4.06 -5.06
CA GLU A 98 15.47 -4.10 -3.88
C GLU A 98 15.99 -2.73 -3.49
N GLN A 99 16.44 -1.91 -4.45
CA GLN A 99 16.83 -0.53 -4.17
C GLN A 99 15.68 0.29 -3.57
N MET A 100 14.45 0.09 -4.05
CA MET A 100 13.27 0.75 -3.48
C MET A 100 12.96 0.24 -2.08
N LYS A 101 13.06 -1.07 -1.83
CA LYS A 101 12.89 -1.65 -0.49
C LYS A 101 13.92 -1.10 0.50
N ILE A 102 15.20 -1.06 0.12
CA ILE A 102 16.27 -0.52 0.97
C ILE A 102 16.05 0.97 1.27
N ARG A 103 15.60 1.77 0.29
CA ARG A 103 15.25 3.18 0.52
C ARG A 103 14.06 3.32 1.47
N ALA A 104 13.01 2.53 1.27
CA ALA A 104 11.83 2.54 2.14
C ALA A 104 12.17 2.09 3.57
N GLU A 105 13.02 1.08 3.72
CA GLU A 105 13.50 0.59 5.01
C GLU A 105 14.34 1.64 5.75
N ARG A 106 15.30 2.28 5.07
CA ARG A 106 16.10 3.38 5.65
C ARG A 106 15.26 4.60 6.02
N GLU A 107 14.19 4.89 5.27
CA GLU A 107 13.25 5.95 5.64
C GLU A 107 12.43 5.54 6.86
N ARG A 108 11.91 4.30 6.87
CA ARG A 108 11.17 3.76 8.02
C ARG A 108 12.02 3.71 9.29
N GLU A 109 13.29 3.35 9.21
CA GLU A 109 14.21 3.35 10.34
C GLU A 109 14.44 4.76 10.89
N ARG A 110 14.58 5.78 10.02
CA ARG A 110 14.69 7.17 10.44
C ARG A 110 13.42 7.67 11.13
N GLN A 111 12.26 7.38 10.55
CA GLN A 111 10.97 7.71 11.17
C GLN A 111 10.78 7.00 12.52
N ASN A 112 11.18 5.73 12.62
CA ASN A 112 11.13 4.96 13.86
C ASN A 112 12.08 5.54 14.92
N LYS A 113 13.33 5.90 14.58
CA LYS A 113 14.27 6.54 15.51
C LYS A 113 13.75 7.87 16.04
N LEU A 114 13.15 8.70 15.18
CA LEU A 114 12.52 9.96 15.60
C LEU A 114 11.31 9.73 16.50
N ALA A 115 10.49 8.71 16.20
CA ALA A 115 9.35 8.34 17.03
C ALA A 115 9.78 7.78 18.39
N GLU A 116 10.86 6.98 18.43
CA GLU A 116 11.41 6.39 19.65
C GLU A 116 12.11 7.44 20.52
N GLU A 117 12.90 8.35 19.94
CA GLU A 117 13.50 9.47 20.67
C GLU A 117 12.42 10.38 21.27
N LYS A 118 11.36 10.67 20.49
CA LYS A 118 10.21 11.42 20.97
C LYS A 118 9.47 10.67 22.09
N ALA A 119 9.28 9.36 21.95
CA ALA A 119 8.65 8.54 22.99
C ALA A 119 9.49 8.50 24.27
N ARG A 120 10.82 8.37 24.17
CA ARG A 120 11.73 8.39 25.33
C ARG A 120 11.72 9.75 26.03
N LYS A 121 11.69 10.84 25.26
CA LYS A 121 11.57 12.20 25.80
C LYS A 121 10.23 12.43 26.49
N GLU A 122 9.14 11.93 25.92
CA GLU A 122 7.80 11.98 26.52
C GLU A 122 7.70 11.12 27.80
N GLU A 123 8.39 9.98 27.86
CA GLU A 123 8.46 9.12 29.04
C GLU A 123 9.31 9.75 30.16
N GLU A 124 10.46 10.34 29.83
CA GLU A 124 11.29 11.10 30.79
C GLU A 124 10.55 12.34 31.33
N GLU A 125 9.81 13.07 30.48
CA GLU A 125 8.98 14.20 30.90
C GLU A 125 7.80 13.75 31.77
N ALA A 126 7.17 12.61 31.45
CA ALA A 126 6.11 12.03 32.27
C ALA A 126 6.63 11.59 33.65
N LYS A 127 7.82 10.98 33.71
CA LYS A 127 8.45 10.58 34.97
C LYS A 127 8.84 11.79 35.82
N LYS A 128 9.48 12.81 35.22
CA LYS A 128 9.83 14.05 35.92
C LYS A 128 8.58 14.78 36.42
N LYS A 129 7.50 14.79 35.63
CA LYS A 129 6.21 15.36 36.06
C LYS A 129 5.62 14.58 37.23
N ALA A 130 5.71 13.25 37.24
CA ALA A 130 5.25 12.42 38.35
C ALA A 130 6.07 12.66 39.63
N ASP A 131 7.40 12.77 39.51
CA ASP A 131 8.29 13.05 40.64
C ASP A 131 8.11 14.49 41.18
N GLU A 132 7.91 15.48 40.31
CA GLU A 132 7.57 16.84 40.70
C GLU A 132 6.18 16.93 41.36
N ASP A 133 5.19 16.17 40.89
CA ASP A 133 3.85 16.10 41.50
C ASP A 133 3.90 15.40 42.86
N ALA A 134 4.73 14.36 43.01
CA ALA A 134 4.98 13.71 44.28
C ALA A 134 5.71 14.64 45.27
N ARG A 135 6.72 15.38 44.80
CA ARG A 135 7.43 16.39 45.61
C ARG A 135 6.52 17.55 46.00
N LYS A 136 5.70 18.06 45.08
CA LYS A 136 4.66 19.07 45.36
C LYS A 136 3.64 18.53 46.35
N LYS A 137 3.20 17.29 46.23
CA LYS A 137 2.26 16.65 47.18
C LYS A 137 2.89 16.48 48.56
N MET A 138 4.18 16.14 48.67
CA MET A 138 4.88 16.10 49.96
C MET A 138 4.96 17.49 50.61
N ILE A 139 5.33 18.52 49.83
CA ILE A 139 5.40 19.90 50.32
C ILE A 139 4.01 20.44 50.70
N LEU A 140 2.99 20.16 49.89
CA LEU A 140 1.60 20.60 50.11
C LEU A 140 0.92 19.83 51.25
N SER A 141 1.39 18.62 51.60
CA SER A 141 0.90 17.90 52.78
C SER A 141 1.34 18.53 54.09
N ASN A 142 2.43 19.31 54.09
CA ASN A 142 2.95 20.00 55.28
C ASN A 142 2.38 21.43 55.45
N LEU A 143 1.72 21.96 54.41
CA LEU A 143 1.04 23.26 54.43
C LEU A 143 -0.47 23.06 54.26
N SER A 144 -1.12 22.64 55.35
CA SER A 144 -2.50 22.93 55.73
C SER A 144 -3.60 22.91 54.63
N PHE A 145 -4.52 21.94 54.77
CA PHE A 145 -5.94 22.24 55.00
C PHE A 145 -6.55 23.39 54.16
N THR A 146 -6.65 23.29 52.84
CA THR A 146 -7.69 24.00 52.07
C THR A 146 -7.99 23.29 50.74
N GLY A 147 -9.16 22.65 50.66
CA GLY A 147 -10.09 22.59 49.51
C GLY A 147 -9.66 22.23 48.08
N TYR A 148 -8.40 22.19 47.68
CA TYR A 148 -8.00 22.00 46.29
C TYR A 148 -7.72 20.52 46.00
N LYS A 149 -8.78 19.78 45.64
CA LYS A 149 -8.63 18.51 44.94
C LYS A 149 -8.07 18.78 43.55
N GLN A 150 -6.74 18.69 43.39
CA GLN A 150 -6.13 18.63 42.06
C GLN A 150 -6.60 17.35 41.33
N PRO A 151 -6.94 17.43 40.04
CA PRO A 151 -7.21 16.24 39.24
C PRO A 151 -5.93 15.42 39.17
N GLN A 152 -5.96 14.20 39.69
CA GLN A 152 -4.86 13.25 39.68
C GLN A 152 -4.27 13.12 38.27
N ASN A 153 -2.99 13.46 38.11
CA ASN A 153 -2.19 13.23 36.89
C ASN A 153 -1.88 11.74 36.69
N GLY A 154 -2.91 10.90 36.61
CA GLY A 154 -2.78 9.55 36.04
C GLY A 154 -2.85 9.63 34.52
N THR A 155 -2.06 8.80 33.83
CA THR A 155 -2.09 8.50 32.38
C THR A 155 -3.37 9.01 31.73
N LYS A 156 -3.28 10.03 30.85
CA LYS A 156 -4.43 10.73 30.23
C LYS A 156 -5.57 9.73 30.01
N LYS A 157 -6.53 9.71 30.94
CA LYS A 157 -7.68 8.81 30.80
C LYS A 157 -8.32 9.22 29.50
N GLN A 158 -8.43 8.27 28.57
CA GLN A 158 -9.00 8.50 27.25
C GLN A 158 -10.28 9.32 27.43
N THR A 159 -10.33 10.50 26.81
CA THR A 159 -11.45 11.41 27.05
C THR A 159 -12.75 10.72 26.63
N GLU A 160 -13.88 11.05 27.26
CA GLU A 160 -15.18 10.46 26.86
C GLU A 160 -15.47 10.70 25.36
N ARG A 161 -14.93 11.79 24.80
CA ARG A 161 -14.94 12.07 23.37
C ARG A 161 -14.15 11.05 22.55
N GLU A 162 -12.95 10.70 22.98
CA GLU A 162 -12.11 9.69 22.32
C GLU A 162 -12.70 8.28 22.45
N LYS A 163 -13.26 7.92 23.61
CA LYS A 163 -13.95 6.64 23.80
C LYS A 163 -15.17 6.53 22.89
N LYS A 164 -16.00 7.58 22.83
CA LYS A 164 -17.15 7.63 21.91
C LYS A 164 -16.69 7.48 20.46
N LYS A 165 -15.62 8.18 20.06
CA LYS A 165 -15.08 8.08 18.70
C LYS A 165 -14.57 6.66 18.39
N LYS A 166 -13.88 6.03 19.33
CA LYS A 166 -13.41 4.65 19.22
C LYS A 166 -14.58 3.68 19.04
N ILE A 167 -15.57 3.71 19.95
CA ILE A 167 -16.75 2.83 19.89
C ILE A 167 -17.53 3.02 18.58
N LEU A 168 -17.71 4.27 18.12
CA LEU A 168 -18.40 4.52 16.84
C LEU A 168 -17.61 4.04 15.63
N SER A 169 -16.27 4.14 15.69
CA SER A 169 -15.40 3.59 14.65
C SER A 169 -15.48 2.07 14.61
N ASP A 170 -15.43 1.41 15.77
CA ASP A 170 -15.51 -0.06 15.88
C ASP A 170 -16.87 -0.59 15.38
N ARG A 171 -17.95 0.18 15.58
CA ARG A 171 -19.29 -0.14 15.05
C ARG A 171 -19.45 0.13 13.56
N ARG A 172 -18.57 0.93 12.94
CA ARG A 172 -18.67 1.31 11.54
C ARG A 172 -18.11 0.17 10.68
N LYS A 173 -18.99 -0.55 10.00
CA LYS A 173 -18.61 -1.53 8.98
C LYS A 173 -18.22 -0.80 7.70
N GLU A 174 -17.05 -1.10 7.17
CA GLU A 174 -16.64 -0.61 5.85
C GLU A 174 -17.55 -1.23 4.79
N LEU A 175 -17.93 -0.43 3.79
CA LEU A 175 -18.82 -0.85 2.71
C LEU A 175 -17.99 -0.91 1.44
N ASP A 176 -17.78 -2.13 0.93
CA ASP A 176 -17.24 -2.36 -0.41
C ASP A 176 -18.43 -2.56 -1.37
N ILE A 177 -18.61 -1.60 -2.28
CA ILE A 177 -19.74 -1.57 -3.23
C ILE A 177 -19.31 -1.63 -4.69
N ASP A 178 -18.03 -1.48 -4.99
CA ASP A 178 -17.55 -1.21 -6.36
C ASP A 178 -17.55 -2.46 -7.24
N ASN A 179 -17.53 -3.66 -6.64
CA ASN A 179 -17.42 -4.94 -7.35
C ASN A 179 -18.66 -5.85 -7.22
N LEU A 180 -19.80 -5.31 -6.78
CA LEU A 180 -21.02 -6.10 -6.54
C LEU A 180 -21.98 -6.10 -7.74
N ARG A 181 -22.59 -7.27 -8.01
CA ARG A 181 -23.70 -7.42 -8.98
C ARG A 181 -25.00 -6.83 -8.44
N GLU A 182 -25.94 -6.48 -9.32
CA GLU A 182 -27.21 -5.81 -8.97
C GLU A 182 -28.01 -6.55 -7.88
N ASP A 183 -28.14 -7.87 -7.97
CA ASP A 183 -28.88 -8.65 -6.97
C ASP A 183 -28.27 -8.54 -5.57
N LYS A 184 -26.92 -8.59 -5.49
CA LYS A 184 -26.19 -8.42 -4.23
C LYS A 184 -26.29 -7.00 -3.68
N LEU A 185 -26.36 -5.98 -4.56
CA LEU A 185 -26.59 -4.59 -4.14
C LEU A 185 -27.98 -4.42 -3.53
N ARG A 186 -29.00 -5.09 -4.09
CA ARG A 186 -30.37 -5.07 -3.53
C ARG A 186 -30.44 -5.72 -2.15
N GLU A 187 -29.74 -6.83 -1.95
CA GLU A 187 -29.63 -7.48 -0.64
C GLU A 187 -28.89 -6.59 0.36
N LYS A 188 -27.75 -6.02 -0.02
CA LYS A 188 -26.99 -5.09 0.84
C LYS A 188 -27.78 -3.85 1.23
N ALA A 189 -28.57 -3.30 0.30
CA ALA A 189 -29.46 -2.18 0.60
C ALA A 189 -30.52 -2.55 1.65
N LYS A 190 -31.12 -3.74 1.55
CA LYS A 190 -32.07 -4.25 2.55
C LYS A 190 -31.41 -4.48 3.90
N GLU A 191 -30.21 -5.06 3.95
CA GLU A 191 -29.45 -5.25 5.19
C GLU A 191 -29.15 -3.92 5.88
N LEU A 192 -28.70 -2.92 5.13
CA LEU A 192 -28.41 -1.59 5.67
C LEU A 192 -29.68 -0.88 6.16
N TRP A 193 -30.79 -1.05 5.46
CA TRP A 193 -32.08 -0.51 5.86
C TRP A 193 -32.58 -1.13 7.17
N GLU A 194 -32.52 -2.47 7.29
CA GLU A 194 -32.92 -3.14 8.54
C GLU A 194 -31.99 -2.76 9.70
N TRP A 195 -30.68 -2.64 9.44
CA TRP A 195 -29.72 -2.15 10.43
C TRP A 195 -30.05 -0.73 10.90
N MET A 196 -30.41 0.17 9.99
CA MET A 196 -30.84 1.53 10.34
C MET A 196 -32.10 1.49 11.21
N ARG A 197 -33.08 0.67 10.84
CA ARG A 197 -34.35 0.53 11.56
C ARG A 197 -34.14 -0.02 12.98
N GLN A 198 -33.26 -1.00 13.15
CA GLN A 198 -32.89 -1.51 14.47
C GLN A 198 -32.28 -0.41 15.35
N LEU A 199 -31.35 0.38 14.82
CA LEU A 199 -30.72 1.48 15.57
C LEU A 199 -31.72 2.56 15.98
N GLU A 200 -32.72 2.85 15.13
CA GLU A 200 -33.80 3.78 15.45
C GLU A 200 -34.70 3.25 16.57
N ALA A 201 -35.04 1.97 16.54
CA ALA A 201 -35.81 1.33 17.61
C ALA A 201 -35.06 1.37 18.95
N GLU A 202 -33.78 1.02 18.96
CA GLU A 202 -32.95 1.10 20.17
C GLU A 202 -32.85 2.54 20.72
N LYS A 203 -32.71 3.53 19.83
CA LYS A 203 -32.69 4.94 20.20
C LYS A 203 -34.01 5.35 20.86
N PHE A 204 -35.15 4.96 20.29
CA PHE A 204 -36.47 5.27 20.84
C PHE A 204 -36.64 4.70 22.26
N GLU A 205 -36.30 3.43 22.46
CA GLU A 205 -36.34 2.77 23.78
C GLU A 205 -35.46 3.50 24.82
N LEU A 206 -34.25 3.91 24.42
CA LEU A 206 -33.35 4.67 25.28
C LEU A 206 -33.90 6.06 25.62
N GLN A 207 -34.56 6.74 24.68
CA GLN A 207 -35.19 8.03 24.93
C GLN A 207 -36.37 7.91 25.91
N TYR A 208 -37.17 6.86 25.77
CA TYR A 208 -38.27 6.57 26.70
C TYR A 208 -37.74 6.27 28.12
N LYS A 209 -36.73 5.40 28.23
CA LYS A 209 -36.05 5.09 29.50
C LYS A 209 -35.45 6.35 30.14
N TYR A 210 -34.77 7.19 29.37
CA TYR A 210 -34.21 8.45 29.86
C TYR A 210 -35.29 9.37 30.45
N THR A 211 -36.43 9.48 29.78
CA THR A 211 -37.55 10.31 30.24
C THR A 211 -38.12 9.79 31.56
N LYS A 212 -38.31 8.47 31.67
CA LYS A 212 -38.74 7.82 32.92
C LYS A 212 -37.74 8.05 34.06
N GLN A 213 -36.46 7.81 33.81
CA GLN A 213 -35.39 8.02 34.81
C GLN A 213 -35.30 9.48 35.25
N LYS A 214 -35.49 10.43 34.33
CA LYS A 214 -35.51 11.86 34.66
C LYS A 214 -36.65 12.21 35.64
N TYR A 215 -37.82 11.61 35.46
CA TYR A 215 -38.93 11.76 36.40
C TYR A 215 -38.61 11.11 37.75
N GLU A 216 -38.12 9.87 37.75
CA GLU A 216 -37.73 9.15 38.98
C GLU A 216 -36.69 9.91 39.79
N VAL A 217 -35.66 10.47 39.15
CA VAL A 217 -34.64 11.31 39.80
C VAL A 217 -35.28 12.55 40.44
N THR A 218 -36.24 13.19 39.77
CA THR A 218 -36.95 14.35 40.33
C THR A 218 -37.75 13.96 41.57
N VAL A 219 -38.50 12.86 41.53
CA VAL A 219 -39.27 12.35 42.67
C VAL A 219 -38.34 11.97 43.82
N LEU A 220 -37.23 11.28 43.56
CA LEU A 220 -36.25 10.91 44.57
C LEU A 220 -35.61 12.13 45.23
N ARG A 221 -35.29 13.17 44.46
CA ARG A 221 -34.79 14.44 45.02
C ARG A 221 -35.80 15.08 45.97
N ASN A 222 -37.08 15.09 45.60
CA ASN A 222 -38.14 15.61 46.47
C ASN A 222 -38.27 14.79 47.75
N ARG A 223 -38.32 13.45 47.64
CA ARG A 223 -38.37 12.54 48.81
C ARG A 223 -37.19 12.75 49.76
N VAL A 224 -35.97 12.88 49.24
CA VAL A 224 -34.77 13.18 50.05
C VAL A 224 -34.92 14.52 50.77
N SER A 225 -35.41 15.56 50.07
CA SER A 225 -35.66 16.87 50.68
C SER A 225 -36.68 16.80 51.83
N ASP A 226 -37.78 16.08 51.62
CA ASP A 226 -38.85 15.96 52.63
C ASP A 226 -38.36 15.20 53.86
N HIS A 227 -37.65 14.07 53.69
CA HIS A 227 -37.05 13.35 54.81
C HIS A 227 -35.99 14.18 55.56
N GLN A 228 -35.23 15.04 54.87
CA GLN A 228 -34.26 15.94 55.51
C GLN A 228 -34.93 17.10 56.26
N LYS A 229 -36.06 17.63 55.77
CA LYS A 229 -36.83 18.69 56.46
C LYS A 229 -37.41 18.19 57.77
N VAL A 230 -37.95 16.96 57.79
CA VAL A 230 -38.50 16.34 59.01
C VAL A 230 -37.40 16.04 60.02
N SER A 231 -36.20 15.64 59.57
CA SER A 231 -35.05 15.38 60.45
C SER A 231 -34.47 16.65 61.11
N LYS A 232 -34.57 17.83 60.47
CA LYS A 232 -34.07 19.12 61.03
C LYS A 232 -35.13 19.93 61.79
N GLY A 233 -36.35 19.42 61.94
CA GLY A 233 -37.51 20.13 62.49
C GLY A 233 -37.97 19.68 63.88
N GLY A 234 -37.03 19.45 64.81
CA GLY A 234 -37.32 19.11 66.21
C GLY A 234 -36.83 20.13 67.23
N ARG A 235 -36.53 21.38 66.86
CA ARG A 235 -36.22 22.43 67.84
C ARG A 235 -37.53 22.93 68.45
N ARG A 236 -38.05 22.19 69.43
CA ARG A 236 -39.13 22.61 70.34
C ARG A 236 -38.89 24.06 70.77
N LYS A 237 -39.78 24.98 70.37
CA LYS A 237 -39.97 26.25 71.10
C LYS A 237 -40.35 25.86 72.53
N ARG A 238 -39.39 25.85 73.47
CA ARG A 238 -39.69 25.81 74.90
C ARG A 238 -40.49 27.07 75.20
N GLY A 239 -41.75 26.86 75.61
CA GLY A 239 -42.63 27.92 76.04
C GLY A 239 -41.98 28.78 77.10
N LEU A 240 -42.13 30.08 76.93
CA LEU A 240 -41.92 31.09 77.96
C LEU A 240 -42.92 30.79 79.08
N ARG A 241 -42.44 30.26 80.22
CA ARG A 241 -43.25 30.11 81.44
C ARG A 241 -43.29 31.47 82.12
N LYS A 242 -44.52 31.98 82.31
CA LYS A 242 -44.86 33.05 83.26
C LYS A 242 -44.68 32.56 84.68
#